data_AF-A0A7S2QVX3-F1
#
_entry.id   AF-A0A7S2QVX3-F1
#
_cell.length_a   1.000
_cell.length_b   1.000
_cell.length_c   1.000
_cell.angle_alpha   90.00
_cell.angle_beta   90.00
_cell.angle_gamma   90.00
#
_symmetry.space_group_name_H-M   'P 1'
#
loop_
_entity.id
_entity.type
_entity.pdbx_description
1 polymer ?
#
loop_
_entity_poly.entity_id
_entity_poly.type
_entity_poly.pdbx_seq_one_letter_code
_entity_poly.pdbx_strand_id
1 'polypeptide(L)'
;KEFGGGVVSRLRNHFDKSKQVEETDVAIRLQIARKTEKLSIKPSKATTESLKLLFDIFQDAALAVKGGKGWGKSTAYLRIGFKEAAALFWNVERLGAINSSENVERFVEDSNKKGFEMKVRVKEKTESTLGLVKAQHEFFSKMRLFKADENTIIITTNPITNRTTTNETTETTAVKICKVGDKKTKVELVTKIELGGEVSTGVTKRCVEKHLAVTTDAMYYFNNLLESGEANEEDGKAFGEQLMLNVKERGLGGSRQEVVKAFVQENRALRELMEKHKV
;
A
#
# COMPACT_ATOMS: atom_id res chain seq x y z
N LYS A 1 -4.24 38.11 30.33
CA LYS A 1 -3.41 37.44 29.30
C LYS A 1 -3.27 35.97 29.68
N GLU A 2 -4.23 35.12 29.28
CA GLU A 2 -4.10 33.67 29.37
C GLU A 2 -4.80 33.05 28.15
N PHE A 3 -4.06 32.88 27.06
CA PHE A 3 -4.49 32.08 25.91
C PHE A 3 -3.25 31.37 25.37
N GLY A 4 -2.88 30.24 25.97
CA GLY A 4 -1.69 29.47 25.56
C GLY A 4 -1.72 27.98 25.96
N GLY A 5 -2.47 27.58 26.99
CA GLY A 5 -2.47 26.20 27.49
C GLY A 5 -3.28 25.18 26.67
N GLY A 6 -4.37 25.61 26.02
CA GLY A 6 -5.32 24.69 25.37
C GLY A 6 -4.88 24.12 24.01
N VAL A 7 -4.02 24.83 23.28
CA VAL A 7 -3.52 24.37 21.96
C VAL A 7 -2.34 23.42 22.15
N VAL A 8 -1.47 23.69 23.12
CA VAL A 8 -0.31 22.84 23.44
C VAL A 8 -0.75 21.48 23.99
N SER A 9 -1.80 21.43 24.83
CA SER A 9 -2.32 20.16 25.36
C SER A 9 -3.00 19.30 24.29
N ARG A 10 -3.76 19.92 23.36
CA ARG A 10 -4.37 19.20 22.24
C ARG A 10 -3.34 18.67 21.26
N LEU A 11 -2.30 19.45 20.95
CA LEU A 11 -1.19 18.99 20.10
C LEU A 11 -0.47 17.82 20.76
N ARG A 12 -0.08 17.94 22.04
CA ARG A 12 0.58 16.86 22.79
C ARG A 12 -0.25 15.57 22.81
N ASN A 13 -1.55 15.66 23.05
CA ASN A 13 -2.45 14.51 23.03
C ASN A 13 -2.66 13.88 21.64
N HIS A 14 -2.52 14.66 20.56
CA HIS A 14 -2.55 14.14 19.19
C HIS A 14 -1.22 13.47 18.81
N PHE A 15 -0.09 14.04 19.26
CA PHE A 15 1.26 13.47 19.11
C PHE A 15 1.44 12.16 19.87
N ASP A 16 0.90 12.05 21.08
CA ASP A 16 0.99 10.80 21.86
C ASP A 16 0.21 9.66 21.19
N LYS A 17 -0.92 9.96 20.55
CA LYS A 17 -1.71 8.98 19.79
C LYS A 17 -1.00 8.52 18.52
N SER A 18 -0.31 9.40 17.79
CA SER A 18 0.43 9.00 16.58
C SER A 18 1.62 8.10 16.91
N LYS A 19 2.35 8.39 18.00
CA LYS A 19 3.42 7.50 18.51
C LYS A 19 2.89 6.14 18.94
N GLN A 20 1.77 6.07 19.67
CA GLN A 20 1.17 4.79 20.09
C GLN A 20 0.69 3.94 18.91
N VAL A 21 0.14 4.57 17.86
CA VAL A 21 -0.25 3.88 16.62
C VAL A 21 0.99 3.37 15.88
N GLU A 22 2.07 4.16 15.82
CA GLU A 22 3.35 3.76 15.23
C GLU A 22 3.95 2.55 15.96
N GLU A 23 4.02 2.57 17.30
CA GLU A 23 4.54 1.48 18.12
C GLU A 23 3.74 0.18 17.96
N THR A 24 2.40 0.29 17.96
CA THR A 24 1.52 -0.87 17.78
C THR A 24 1.69 -1.48 16.40
N ASP A 25 1.78 -0.64 15.37
CA ASP A 25 2.01 -1.10 14.00
C ASP A 25 3.36 -1.79 13.84
N VAL A 26 4.43 -1.21 14.40
CA VAL A 26 5.78 -1.81 14.44
C VAL A 26 5.71 -3.19 15.09
N ALA A 27 5.05 -3.32 16.24
CA ALA A 27 4.91 -4.60 16.93
C ALA A 27 4.21 -5.66 16.08
N ILE A 28 3.11 -5.30 15.40
CA ILE A 28 2.39 -6.19 14.48
C ILE A 28 3.29 -6.60 13.31
N ARG A 29 3.98 -5.65 12.68
CA ARG A 29 4.88 -5.92 11.55
C ARG A 29 6.01 -6.85 11.95
N LEU A 30 6.64 -6.63 13.11
CA LEU A 30 7.67 -7.50 13.65
C LEU A 30 7.15 -8.90 13.97
N GLN A 31 5.93 -9.03 14.49
CA GLN A 31 5.33 -10.33 14.76
C GLN A 31 5.10 -11.12 13.46
N ILE A 32 4.60 -10.47 12.41
CA ILE A 32 4.39 -11.09 11.09
C ILE A 32 5.75 -11.47 10.48
N ALA A 33 6.74 -10.57 10.54
CA ALA A 33 8.10 -10.80 10.04
C ALA A 33 8.80 -11.99 10.72
N ARG A 34 8.61 -12.17 12.04
CA ARG A 34 9.12 -13.36 12.76
C ARG A 34 8.41 -14.64 12.35
N LYS A 35 7.11 -14.57 12.03
CA LYS A 35 6.36 -15.75 11.56
C LYS A 35 6.80 -16.15 10.15
N THR A 36 7.14 -15.19 9.27
CA THR A 36 7.61 -15.50 7.91
C THR A 36 8.97 -16.19 7.91
N GLU A 37 9.79 -16.05 8.96
CA GLU A 37 11.03 -16.82 9.12
C GLU A 37 10.80 -18.32 9.28
N LYS A 38 9.64 -18.70 9.85
CA LYS A 38 9.27 -20.10 10.05
C LYS A 38 8.69 -20.76 8.80
N LEU A 39 8.52 -20.00 7.71
CA LEU A 39 8.11 -20.54 6.43
C LEU A 39 9.28 -21.31 5.81
N SER A 40 9.04 -22.59 5.53
CA SER A 40 9.89 -23.34 4.60
C SER A 40 9.80 -22.70 3.21
N ILE A 41 10.91 -22.68 2.46
CA ILE A 41 10.93 -22.27 1.04
C ILE A 41 10.02 -23.24 0.27
N LYS A 42 8.83 -22.79 -0.14
CA LYS A 42 7.81 -23.67 -0.75
C LYS A 42 6.86 -22.98 -1.74
N PRO A 43 7.37 -22.46 -2.86
CA PRO A 43 6.67 -22.60 -4.13
C PRO A 43 7.21 -23.82 -4.87
N SER A 44 6.34 -24.55 -5.58
CA SER A 44 6.82 -25.56 -6.54
C SER A 44 7.72 -24.87 -7.58
N LYS A 45 8.70 -25.58 -8.17
CA LYS A 45 9.57 -25.02 -9.21
C LYS A 45 8.76 -24.34 -10.33
N ALA A 46 7.66 -24.96 -10.74
CA ALA A 46 6.71 -24.42 -11.72
C ALA A 46 6.02 -23.12 -11.25
N THR A 47 5.64 -23.02 -9.98
CA THR A 47 5.05 -21.79 -9.41
C THR A 47 6.07 -20.65 -9.42
N THR A 48 7.32 -20.92 -9.04
CA THR A 48 8.40 -19.92 -9.06
C THR A 48 8.71 -19.44 -10.47
N GLU A 49 8.78 -20.36 -11.44
CA GLU A 49 9.04 -20.04 -12.85
C GLU A 49 7.90 -19.21 -13.46
N SER A 50 6.64 -19.58 -13.22
CA SER A 50 5.49 -18.80 -13.68
C SER A 50 5.44 -17.39 -13.07
N LEU A 51 5.82 -17.25 -11.81
CA LEU A 51 5.88 -15.94 -11.16
C LEU A 51 7.05 -15.10 -11.67
N LYS A 52 8.23 -15.69 -11.87
CA LYS A 52 9.36 -15.00 -12.51
C LYS A 52 8.95 -14.48 -13.88
N LEU A 53 8.37 -15.36 -14.70
CA LEU A 53 7.86 -15.02 -16.03
C LEU A 53 6.84 -13.86 -15.97
N LEU A 54 5.92 -13.86 -14.99
CA LEU A 54 4.98 -12.75 -14.78
C LEU A 54 5.71 -11.42 -14.58
N PHE A 55 6.74 -11.36 -13.73
CA PHE A 55 7.45 -10.11 -13.46
C PHE A 55 8.42 -9.69 -14.59
N ASP A 56 8.94 -10.65 -15.35
CA ASP A 56 9.92 -10.45 -16.42
C ASP A 56 9.26 -10.04 -17.75
N ILE A 57 8.04 -10.50 -18.03
CA ILE A 57 7.28 -10.12 -19.24
C ILE A 57 6.90 -8.64 -19.22
N PHE A 58 6.63 -8.08 -18.04
CA PHE A 58 6.12 -6.72 -17.91
C PHE A 58 7.25 -5.72 -17.64
N GLN A 59 7.42 -4.77 -18.56
CA GLN A 59 8.24 -3.58 -18.31
C GLN A 59 7.64 -2.74 -17.19
N ASP A 60 8.49 -2.00 -16.47
CA ASP A 60 8.04 -1.08 -15.42
C ASP A 60 7.08 -0.02 -16.01
N ALA A 61 6.01 0.29 -15.28
CA ALA A 61 4.92 1.19 -15.68
C ALA A 61 4.08 0.73 -16.90
N ALA A 62 4.15 -0.54 -17.30
CA ALA A 62 3.23 -1.08 -18.29
C ALA A 62 1.79 -1.07 -17.73
N LEU A 63 0.89 -0.39 -18.42
CA LEU A 63 -0.55 -0.34 -18.14
C LEU A 63 -1.28 -0.59 -19.45
N ALA A 64 -2.09 -1.65 -19.52
CA ALA A 64 -2.95 -1.89 -20.67
C ALA A 64 -4.38 -2.13 -20.22
N VAL A 65 -5.31 -1.44 -20.88
CA VAL A 65 -6.72 -1.42 -20.50
C VAL A 65 -7.58 -1.50 -21.75
N LYS A 66 -8.59 -2.36 -21.74
CA LYS A 66 -9.58 -2.50 -22.81
C LYS A 66 -10.94 -2.90 -22.23
N GLY A 67 -11.92 -2.00 -22.34
CA GLY A 67 -13.25 -2.20 -21.74
C GLY A 67 -13.12 -2.41 -20.24
N GLY A 68 -13.84 -3.39 -19.69
CA GLY A 68 -13.75 -3.77 -18.28
C GLY A 68 -12.50 -4.51 -17.86
N LYS A 69 -11.52 -4.75 -18.75
CA LYS A 69 -10.31 -5.50 -18.41
C LYS A 69 -9.09 -4.60 -18.41
N GLY A 70 -8.26 -4.73 -17.39
CA GLY A 70 -7.02 -3.97 -17.30
C GLY A 70 -5.96 -4.74 -16.53
N TRP A 71 -4.71 -4.46 -16.85
CA TRP A 71 -3.57 -4.98 -16.13
C TRP A 71 -2.46 -3.95 -16.08
N GLY A 72 -1.61 -4.05 -15.08
CA GLY A 72 -0.39 -3.27 -15.05
C GLY A 72 0.64 -3.72 -14.01
N LYS A 73 1.79 -3.06 -14.05
CA LYS A 73 2.92 -3.27 -13.14
C LYS A 73 3.36 -1.95 -12.51
N SER A 74 3.64 -1.98 -11.22
CA SER A 74 4.27 -0.88 -10.49
C SER A 74 5.48 -1.40 -9.70
N THR A 75 6.50 -0.55 -9.58
CA THR A 75 7.74 -0.86 -8.87
C THR A 75 8.06 0.30 -7.94
N ALA A 76 8.38 0.00 -6.67
CA ALA A 76 8.80 0.98 -5.67
C ALA A 76 9.99 0.48 -4.86
N TYR A 77 10.78 1.41 -4.34
CA TYR A 77 11.87 1.13 -3.41
C TYR A 77 11.50 1.65 -2.03
N LEU A 78 11.51 0.76 -1.04
CA LEU A 78 11.13 1.06 0.33
C LEU A 78 12.37 1.16 1.20
N ARG A 79 12.41 2.19 2.05
CA ARG A 79 13.45 2.41 3.07
C ARG A 79 13.19 1.60 4.34
N ILE A 80 13.02 0.28 4.16
CA ILE A 80 12.79 -0.67 5.25
C ILE A 80 13.35 -2.05 4.88
N GLY A 81 13.52 -2.94 5.86
CA GLY A 81 13.88 -4.33 5.62
C GLY A 81 12.76 -5.13 4.92
N PHE A 82 13.13 -6.04 4.03
CA PHE A 82 12.17 -6.72 3.14
C PHE A 82 11.13 -7.59 3.87
N LYS A 83 11.47 -8.14 5.04
CA LYS A 83 10.52 -8.88 5.88
C LYS A 83 9.45 -7.98 6.49
N GLU A 84 9.84 -6.78 6.90
CA GLU A 84 8.90 -5.77 7.42
C GLU A 84 8.04 -5.19 6.31
N ALA A 85 8.61 -4.99 5.11
CA ALA A 85 7.81 -4.67 3.93
C ALA A 85 6.78 -5.77 3.65
N ALA A 86 7.19 -7.04 3.62
CA ALA A 86 6.26 -8.16 3.45
C ALA A 86 5.19 -8.21 4.54
N ALA A 87 5.52 -7.84 5.77
CA ALA A 87 4.54 -7.75 6.84
C ALA A 87 3.48 -6.67 6.60
N LEU A 88 3.87 -5.50 6.08
CA LEU A 88 2.92 -4.45 5.68
C LEU A 88 1.98 -4.96 4.58
N PHE A 89 2.52 -5.54 3.51
CA PHE A 89 1.72 -6.04 2.39
C PHE A 89 0.83 -7.23 2.77
N TRP A 90 1.21 -8.02 3.78
CA TRP A 90 0.39 -9.10 4.33
C TRP A 90 -0.74 -8.59 5.24
N ASN A 91 -0.55 -7.45 5.89
CA ASN A 91 -1.54 -6.85 6.77
C ASN A 91 -2.58 -6.07 5.95
N VAL A 92 -3.59 -6.79 5.45
CA VAL A 92 -4.65 -6.27 4.58
C VAL A 92 -5.33 -5.01 5.12
N GLU A 93 -5.66 -5.01 6.42
CA GLU A 93 -6.35 -3.88 7.06
C GLU A 93 -5.44 -2.65 7.13
N ARG A 94 -4.17 -2.84 7.53
CA ARG A 94 -3.20 -1.74 7.56
C ARG A 94 -2.89 -1.22 6.18
N LEU A 95 -2.73 -2.11 5.20
CA LEU A 95 -2.51 -1.76 3.81
C LEU A 95 -3.69 -0.95 3.26
N GLY A 96 -4.92 -1.29 3.65
CA GLY A 96 -6.11 -0.50 3.35
C GLY A 96 -6.09 0.87 4.03
N ALA A 97 -5.66 0.95 5.29
CA ALA A 97 -5.61 2.21 6.05
C ALA A 97 -4.54 3.21 5.56
N ILE A 98 -3.43 2.72 4.98
CA ILE A 98 -2.39 3.59 4.39
C ILE A 98 -2.65 3.89 2.91
N ASN A 99 -3.59 3.19 2.27
CA ASN A 99 -3.95 3.47 0.90
C ASN A 99 -4.74 4.77 0.84
N SER A 100 -4.31 5.69 -0.02
CA SER A 100 -4.91 7.02 -0.17
C SER A 100 -6.29 7.00 -0.86
N SER A 101 -6.73 5.85 -1.41
CA SER A 101 -8.02 5.74 -2.08
C SER A 101 -9.15 5.54 -1.08
N GLU A 102 -9.86 6.63 -0.75
CA GLU A 102 -11.10 6.63 0.08
C GLU A 102 -12.20 5.67 -0.42
N ASN A 103 -12.04 5.16 -1.65
CA ASN A 103 -13.01 4.30 -2.32
C ASN A 103 -12.67 2.81 -2.27
N VAL A 104 -11.57 2.42 -1.63
CA VAL A 104 -11.13 1.01 -1.53
C VAL A 104 -11.15 0.56 -0.08
N GLU A 105 -12.02 -0.39 0.25
CA GLU A 105 -12.09 -1.00 1.58
C GLU A 105 -11.61 -2.45 1.49
N ARG A 106 -10.66 -2.85 2.34
CA ARG A 106 -10.07 -4.20 2.35
C ARG A 106 -10.39 -4.92 3.67
N PHE A 107 -10.84 -6.17 3.58
CA PHE A 107 -11.30 -6.97 4.72
C PHE A 107 -10.71 -8.38 4.69
N VAL A 108 -10.40 -8.93 5.87
CA VAL A 108 -10.09 -10.35 6.04
C VAL A 108 -11.39 -11.10 6.36
N GLU A 109 -11.82 -11.96 5.45
CA GLU A 109 -13.06 -12.74 5.60
C GLU A 109 -12.82 -14.04 6.39
N ASP A 110 -11.64 -14.64 6.22
CA ASP A 110 -11.26 -15.89 6.87
C ASP A 110 -9.73 -15.98 6.88
N SER A 111 -9.14 -16.28 8.04
CA SER A 111 -7.68 -16.43 8.16
C SER A 111 -7.34 -17.84 8.62
N ASN A 112 -6.69 -18.61 7.75
CA ASN A 112 -6.02 -19.82 8.19
C ASN A 112 -4.69 -19.42 8.83
N LYS A 113 -4.72 -19.21 10.16
CA LYS A 113 -3.56 -18.77 10.96
C LYS A 113 -2.36 -19.73 10.89
N LYS A 114 -2.53 -20.96 10.40
CA LYS A 114 -1.45 -21.96 10.31
C LYS A 114 -0.68 -21.93 8.98
N GLY A 115 -1.18 -21.25 7.93
CA GLY A 115 -0.70 -21.47 6.56
C GLY A 115 -0.26 -20.26 5.74
N PHE A 116 -0.17 -19.05 6.31
CA PHE A 116 0.01 -17.82 5.51
C PHE A 116 -0.95 -17.77 4.32
N GLU A 117 -2.21 -18.07 4.61
CA GLU A 117 -3.30 -18.09 3.66
C GLU A 117 -4.53 -17.43 4.30
N MET A 118 -5.16 -16.50 3.60
CA MET A 118 -6.40 -15.86 4.03
C MET A 118 -7.33 -15.61 2.85
N LYS A 119 -8.62 -15.51 3.12
CA LYS A 119 -9.60 -14.98 2.18
C LYS A 119 -9.75 -13.49 2.44
N VAL A 120 -9.67 -12.71 1.37
CA VAL A 120 -9.75 -11.26 1.40
C VAL A 120 -10.95 -10.84 0.57
N ARG A 121 -11.67 -9.83 1.07
CA ARG A 121 -12.64 -9.09 0.27
C ARG A 121 -12.13 -7.66 0.08
N VAL A 122 -12.17 -7.18 -1.14
CA VAL A 122 -11.92 -5.77 -1.47
C VAL A 122 -13.20 -5.19 -2.05
N LYS A 123 -13.72 -4.12 -1.45
CA LYS A 123 -14.81 -3.33 -2.02
C LYS A 123 -14.23 -2.09 -2.66
N GLU A 124 -14.56 -1.86 -3.92
CA GLU A 124 -14.17 -0.64 -4.61
C GLU A 124 -15.38 0.09 -5.16
N LYS A 125 -15.51 1.37 -4.77
CA LYS A 125 -16.47 2.29 -5.36
C LYS A 125 -15.85 2.93 -6.60
N THR A 126 -16.51 2.79 -7.74
CA THR A 126 -16.14 3.44 -9.00
C THR A 126 -17.20 4.44 -9.40
N GLU A 127 -16.74 5.63 -9.81
CA GLU A 127 -17.61 6.66 -10.34
C GLU A 127 -17.60 6.59 -11.87
N SER A 128 -18.81 6.58 -12.45
CA SER A 128 -18.99 6.80 -13.89
C SER A 128 -18.38 8.14 -14.30
N THR A 129 -18.03 8.27 -15.58
CA THR A 129 -17.41 9.48 -16.15
C THR A 129 -18.26 10.75 -15.96
N LEU A 130 -19.57 10.61 -15.72
CA LEU A 130 -20.50 11.72 -15.47
C LEU A 130 -20.76 11.96 -13.97
N GLY A 131 -20.16 11.20 -13.06
CA GLY A 131 -20.37 11.31 -11.60
C GLY A 131 -21.77 10.91 -11.10
N LEU A 132 -22.68 10.54 -12.00
CA LEU A 132 -24.11 10.30 -11.70
C LEU A 132 -24.39 8.90 -11.16
N VAL A 133 -23.60 7.91 -11.55
CA VAL A 133 -23.75 6.51 -11.12
C VAL A 133 -22.47 6.04 -10.43
N LYS A 134 -22.63 5.55 -9.19
CA LYS A 134 -21.59 4.86 -8.43
C LYS A 134 -21.82 3.36 -8.58
N ALA A 135 -20.87 2.65 -9.18
CA ALA A 135 -20.86 1.21 -9.17
C ALA A 135 -19.99 0.74 -8.00
N GLN A 136 -20.37 -0.37 -7.37
CA GLN A 136 -19.56 -1.02 -6.35
C GLN A 136 -19.09 -2.36 -6.91
N HIS A 137 -17.78 -2.54 -6.98
CA HIS A 137 -17.16 -3.80 -7.34
C HIS A 137 -16.68 -4.50 -6.07
N GLU A 138 -16.93 -5.80 -5.97
CA GLU A 138 -16.44 -6.61 -4.86
C GLU A 138 -15.54 -7.72 -5.39
N PHE A 139 -14.30 -7.73 -4.93
CA PHE A 139 -13.32 -8.75 -5.27
C PHE A 139 -13.22 -9.72 -4.10
N PHE A 140 -13.44 -11.01 -4.36
CA PHE A 140 -13.26 -12.08 -3.39
C PHE A 140 -12.09 -12.94 -3.81
N SER A 141 -11.03 -12.93 -3.00
CA SER A 141 -9.77 -13.52 -3.41
C SER A 141 -9.13 -14.31 -2.27
N LYS A 142 -8.36 -15.33 -2.64
CA LYS A 142 -7.47 -16.07 -1.76
C LYS A 142 -6.08 -15.47 -1.84
N MET A 143 -5.62 -14.93 -0.72
CA MET A 143 -4.29 -14.36 -0.57
C MET A 143 -3.36 -15.38 0.09
N ARG A 144 -2.14 -15.53 -0.45
CA ARG A 144 -1.10 -16.42 0.05
C ARG A 144 0.23 -15.70 0.12
N LEU A 145 1.02 -16.04 1.11
CA LEU A 145 2.40 -15.58 1.24
C LEU A 145 3.33 -16.78 1.32
N PHE A 146 4.40 -16.74 0.52
CA PHE A 146 5.45 -17.75 0.57
C PHE A 146 6.83 -17.14 0.34
N LYS A 147 7.83 -17.81 0.90
CA LYS A 147 9.25 -17.48 0.71
C LYS A 147 9.72 -18.13 -0.60
N ALA A 148 10.12 -17.33 -1.58
CA ALA A 148 10.60 -17.81 -2.87
C ALA A 148 12.09 -18.21 -2.80
N ASP A 149 12.89 -17.41 -2.09
CA ASP A 149 14.28 -17.68 -1.74
C ASP A 149 14.66 -16.92 -0.45
N GLU A 150 15.93 -16.86 -0.09
CA GLU A 150 16.39 -16.19 1.14
C GLU A 150 16.11 -14.68 1.19
N ASN A 151 16.06 -14.03 0.03
CA ASN A 151 15.95 -12.58 -0.14
C ASN A 151 14.62 -12.14 -0.76
N THR A 152 13.76 -13.09 -1.14
CA THR A 152 12.52 -12.82 -1.87
C THR A 152 11.31 -13.46 -1.18
N ILE A 153 10.33 -12.62 -0.86
CA ILE A 153 8.98 -13.03 -0.45
C ILE A 153 8.00 -12.68 -1.56
N ILE A 154 7.07 -13.60 -1.84
CA ILE A 154 6.00 -13.36 -2.80
C ILE A 154 4.66 -13.50 -2.10
N ILE A 155 3.78 -12.54 -2.40
CA ILE A 155 2.37 -12.55 -2.00
C ILE A 155 1.54 -12.65 -3.27
N THR A 156 0.61 -13.60 -3.32
CA THR A 156 -0.31 -13.76 -4.45
C THR A 156 -1.74 -13.65 -3.98
N THR A 157 -2.57 -12.96 -4.72
CA THR A 157 -4.01 -12.86 -4.53
C THR A 157 -4.69 -13.38 -5.77
N ASN A 158 -5.48 -14.45 -5.65
CA ASN A 158 -6.17 -15.07 -6.78
C ASN A 158 -7.69 -15.09 -6.52
N PRO A 159 -8.53 -14.85 -7.54
CA PRO A 159 -9.98 -14.82 -7.36
C PRO A 159 -10.52 -16.17 -6.90
N ILE A 160 -11.60 -16.15 -6.11
CA ILE A 160 -12.35 -17.33 -5.68
C ILE A 160 -13.58 -17.46 -6.58
N THR A 161 -13.52 -18.33 -7.58
CA THR A 161 -14.50 -18.46 -8.69
C THR A 161 -15.78 -19.25 -8.35
N ASN A 162 -16.16 -19.38 -7.08
CA ASN A 162 -17.28 -20.25 -6.66
C ASN A 162 -18.50 -19.49 -6.09
N ARG A 163 -18.79 -18.28 -6.58
CA ARG A 163 -20.02 -17.56 -6.19
C ARG A 163 -20.92 -17.38 -7.40
N THR A 164 -22.12 -17.94 -7.29
CA THR A 164 -23.25 -17.97 -8.24
C THR A 164 -23.84 -16.59 -8.57
N THR A 165 -23.02 -15.59 -8.87
CA THR A 165 -23.48 -14.26 -9.28
C THR A 165 -22.85 -13.88 -10.61
N THR A 166 -23.71 -13.69 -11.60
CA THR A 166 -23.48 -13.67 -13.06
C THR A 166 -22.67 -12.49 -13.61
N ASN A 167 -21.92 -11.73 -12.79
CA ASN A 167 -21.12 -10.57 -13.21
C ASN A 167 -19.77 -10.52 -12.44
N GLU A 168 -18.88 -11.48 -12.69
CA GLU A 168 -17.69 -11.69 -11.86
C GLU A 168 -16.63 -10.59 -12.03
N THR A 169 -16.62 -9.63 -11.11
CA THR A 169 -15.48 -8.74 -10.90
C THR A 169 -14.34 -9.53 -10.27
N THR A 170 -13.19 -9.62 -10.96
CA THR A 170 -12.03 -10.40 -10.48
C THR A 170 -10.79 -9.54 -10.36
N GLU A 171 -10.00 -9.82 -9.32
CA GLU A 171 -8.70 -9.22 -9.07
C GLU A 171 -7.69 -10.35 -8.89
N THR A 172 -6.62 -10.32 -9.68
CA THR A 172 -5.44 -11.16 -9.50
C THR A 172 -4.23 -10.27 -9.27
N THR A 173 -3.54 -10.44 -8.15
CA THR A 173 -2.31 -9.69 -7.86
C THR A 173 -1.15 -10.59 -7.48
N ALA A 174 0.05 -10.14 -7.82
CA ALA A 174 1.30 -10.71 -7.33
C ALA A 174 2.21 -9.58 -6.87
N VAL A 175 2.68 -9.67 -5.62
CA VAL A 175 3.65 -8.75 -5.03
C VAL A 175 4.93 -9.51 -4.78
N LYS A 176 6.02 -9.07 -5.39
CA LYS A 176 7.37 -9.59 -5.18
C LYS A 176 8.18 -8.59 -4.38
N ILE A 177 8.72 -9.04 -3.26
CA ILE A 177 9.38 -8.20 -2.25
C ILE A 177 10.79 -8.73 -2.08
N CYS A 178 11.77 -7.96 -2.54
CA CYS A 178 13.17 -8.37 -2.62
C CYS A 178 14.07 -7.51 -1.74
N LYS A 179 14.96 -8.14 -0.98
CA LYS A 179 16.10 -7.46 -0.37
C LYS A 179 17.05 -6.98 -1.48
N VAL A 180 17.34 -5.68 -1.51
CA VAL A 180 18.34 -5.09 -2.44
C VAL A 180 19.44 -4.30 -1.72
N GLY A 181 19.34 -4.18 -0.40
CA GLY A 181 20.36 -3.57 0.46
C GLY A 181 19.93 -3.65 1.91
N ASP A 182 20.73 -3.09 2.80
CA ASP A 182 20.35 -2.95 4.20
C ASP A 182 19.32 -1.84 4.35
N LYS A 183 18.19 -2.15 5.00
CA LYS A 183 17.00 -1.30 5.06
C LYS A 183 16.55 -0.76 3.68
N LYS A 184 16.83 -1.51 2.60
CA LYS A 184 16.40 -1.18 1.24
C LYS A 184 15.73 -2.40 0.59
N THR A 185 14.48 -2.21 0.20
CA THR A 185 13.64 -3.27 -0.37
C THR A 185 13.07 -2.83 -1.71
N LYS A 186 13.15 -3.68 -2.72
CA LYS A 186 12.43 -3.50 -3.99
C LYS A 186 11.09 -4.22 -3.89
N VAL A 187 10.00 -3.53 -4.22
CA VAL A 187 8.67 -4.11 -4.35
C VAL A 187 8.20 -3.98 -5.79
N GLU A 188 7.81 -5.10 -6.38
CA GLU A 188 7.17 -5.17 -7.70
C GLU A 188 5.75 -5.70 -7.50
N LEU A 189 4.75 -4.92 -7.91
CA LEU A 189 3.33 -5.29 -7.90
C LEU A 189 2.85 -5.46 -9.33
N VAL A 190 2.28 -6.62 -9.63
CA VAL A 190 1.51 -6.85 -10.86
C VAL A 190 0.05 -7.04 -10.46
N THR A 191 -0.85 -6.34 -11.13
CA THR A 191 -2.30 -6.50 -10.94
C THR A 191 -3.00 -6.73 -12.28
N LYS A 192 -4.03 -7.57 -12.24
CA LYS A 192 -4.98 -7.79 -13.32
C LYS A 192 -6.38 -7.66 -12.73
N ILE A 193 -7.19 -6.81 -13.34
CA ILE A 193 -8.56 -6.51 -12.94
C ILE A 193 -9.51 -6.79 -14.11
N GLU A 194 -10.60 -7.48 -13.83
CA GLU A 194 -11.73 -7.62 -14.75
C GLU A 194 -13.00 -7.11 -14.04
N LEU A 195 -13.63 -6.08 -14.57
CA LEU A 195 -14.81 -5.39 -14.00
C LEU A 195 -16.13 -5.76 -14.70
N GLY A 196 -16.11 -6.65 -15.70
CA GLY A 196 -17.27 -7.02 -16.51
C GLY A 196 -17.40 -6.26 -17.85
N GLY A 197 -18.27 -6.75 -18.74
CA GLY A 197 -18.35 -6.28 -20.14
C GLY A 197 -18.85 -4.85 -20.34
N GLU A 198 -19.64 -4.32 -19.41
CA GLU A 198 -20.32 -3.02 -19.53
C GLU A 198 -19.49 -1.85 -18.96
N VAL A 199 -18.29 -2.12 -18.42
CA VAL A 199 -17.45 -1.09 -17.81
C VAL A 199 -16.55 -0.41 -18.85
N SER A 200 -16.57 0.92 -18.84
CA SER A 200 -15.74 1.73 -19.77
C SER A 200 -14.25 1.58 -19.48
N THR A 201 -13.42 1.68 -20.53
CA THR A 201 -11.95 1.70 -20.42
C THR A 201 -11.45 2.74 -19.42
N GLY A 202 -12.09 3.92 -19.34
CA GLY A 202 -11.68 4.98 -18.41
C GLY A 202 -11.90 4.62 -16.93
N VAL A 203 -12.99 3.94 -16.62
CA VAL A 203 -13.27 3.43 -15.25
C VAL A 203 -12.27 2.34 -14.88
N THR A 204 -12.04 1.39 -15.79
CA THR A 204 -11.07 0.31 -15.58
C THR A 204 -9.66 0.85 -15.40
N LYS A 205 -9.26 1.85 -16.19
CA LYS A 205 -7.95 2.49 -16.07
C LYS A 205 -7.74 3.08 -14.67
N ARG A 206 -8.70 3.85 -14.15
CA ARG A 206 -8.64 4.41 -12.80
C ARG A 206 -8.57 3.32 -11.72
N CYS A 207 -9.33 2.25 -11.90
CA CYS A 207 -9.31 1.11 -10.97
C CYS A 207 -7.92 0.45 -10.94
N VAL A 208 -7.32 0.16 -12.10
CA VAL A 208 -5.96 -0.40 -12.15
C VAL A 208 -4.93 0.56 -11.55
N GLU A 209 -5.00 1.86 -11.86
CA GLU A 209 -4.10 2.87 -11.30
C GLU A 209 -4.16 2.93 -9.77
N LYS A 210 -5.36 2.89 -9.16
CA LYS A 210 -5.52 2.84 -7.70
C LYS A 210 -4.89 1.60 -7.08
N HIS A 211 -5.04 0.45 -7.70
CA HIS A 211 -4.43 -0.79 -7.20
C HIS A 211 -2.91 -0.75 -7.31
N LEU A 212 -2.38 -0.17 -8.40
CA LEU A 212 -0.94 0.02 -8.57
C LEU A 212 -0.35 1.06 -7.62
N ALA A 213 -1.11 2.07 -7.23
CA ALA A 213 -0.68 3.12 -6.30
C ALA A 213 -0.30 2.60 -4.91
N VAL A 214 -0.77 1.39 -4.52
CA VAL A 214 -0.42 0.73 -3.24
C VAL A 214 1.09 0.68 -3.01
N THR A 215 1.91 0.49 -4.05
CA THR A 215 3.38 0.47 -3.90
C THR A 215 3.94 1.83 -3.53
N THR A 216 3.37 2.90 -4.09
CA THR A 216 3.76 4.29 -3.82
C THR A 216 3.26 4.72 -2.44
N ASP A 217 2.04 4.36 -2.06
CA ASP A 217 1.50 4.58 -0.72
C ASP A 217 2.39 3.90 0.35
N ALA A 218 2.83 2.66 0.09
CA ALA A 218 3.76 1.96 0.97
C ALA A 218 5.14 2.65 1.06
N MET A 219 5.62 3.22 -0.05
CA MET A 219 6.86 4.01 -0.06
C MET A 219 6.73 5.26 0.80
N TYR A 220 5.66 6.03 0.61
CA TYR A 220 5.35 7.21 1.42
C TYR A 220 5.18 6.88 2.90
N TYR A 221 4.52 5.77 3.20
CA TYR A 221 4.38 5.26 4.55
C TYR A 221 5.75 5.06 5.22
N PHE A 222 6.67 4.33 4.60
CA PHE A 222 7.99 4.09 5.19
C PHE A 222 8.89 5.33 5.20
N ASN A 223 8.79 6.19 4.19
CA ASN A 223 9.48 7.48 4.15
C ASN A 223 9.11 8.36 5.34
N ASN A 224 7.84 8.36 5.73
CA ASN A 224 7.36 9.12 6.89
C ASN A 224 7.81 8.54 8.24
N LEU A 225 8.27 7.29 8.29
CA LEU A 225 8.83 6.68 9.49
C LEU A 225 10.34 6.88 9.65
N LEU A 226 11.01 7.43 8.64
CA LEU A 226 12.46 7.63 8.69
C LEU A 226 12.83 8.60 9.80
N GLU A 227 13.88 8.25 10.54
CA GLU A 227 14.49 9.14 11.51
C GLU A 227 15.34 10.19 10.78
N SER A 228 15.45 11.38 11.35
CA SER A 228 16.23 12.48 10.76
C SER A 228 17.70 12.14 10.54
N GLY A 229 18.27 11.24 11.36
CA GLY A 229 19.64 10.76 11.20
C GLY A 229 19.83 9.69 10.11
N GLU A 230 18.75 9.07 9.64
CA GLU A 230 18.78 8.04 8.59
C GLU A 230 18.44 8.61 7.19
N ALA A 231 17.72 9.73 7.15
CA ALA A 231 17.32 10.38 5.91
C ALA A 231 18.51 11.03 5.19
N ASN A 232 18.56 10.85 3.87
CA ASN A 232 19.57 11.45 2.99
C ASN A 232 18.93 12.43 1.98
N GLU A 233 19.74 12.94 1.04
CA GLU A 233 19.29 13.89 0.02
C GLU A 233 18.18 13.32 -0.89
N GLU A 234 18.28 12.06 -1.28
CA GLU A 234 17.25 11.39 -2.10
C GLU A 234 15.93 11.26 -1.34
N ASP A 235 16.00 10.93 -0.04
CA ASP A 235 14.82 10.85 0.82
C ASP A 235 14.18 12.24 0.98
N GLY A 236 15.00 13.30 1.15
CA GLY A 236 14.53 14.68 1.19
C GLY A 236 13.82 15.13 -0.09
N LYS A 237 14.33 14.72 -1.26
CA LYS A 237 13.64 14.94 -2.54
C LYS A 237 12.29 14.22 -2.58
N ALA A 238 12.24 12.97 -2.15
CA ALA A 238 10.99 12.20 -2.10
C ALA A 238 9.96 12.82 -1.15
N PHE A 239 10.39 13.35 0.00
CA PHE A 239 9.51 14.10 0.91
C PHE A 239 8.93 15.35 0.22
N GLY A 240 9.76 16.10 -0.52
CA GLY A 240 9.32 17.25 -1.29
C GLY A 240 8.29 16.90 -2.37
N GLU A 241 8.51 15.82 -3.12
CA GLU A 241 7.57 15.33 -4.13
C GLU A 241 6.22 14.93 -3.51
N GLN A 242 6.25 14.19 -2.40
CA GLN A 242 5.04 13.80 -1.66
C GLN A 242 4.28 15.03 -1.13
N LEU A 243 4.98 16.00 -0.54
CA LEU A 243 4.38 17.24 -0.07
C LEU A 243 3.68 17.98 -1.22
N MET A 244 4.32 18.07 -2.39
CA MET A 244 3.74 18.75 -3.54
C MET A 244 2.50 18.03 -4.09
N LEU A 245 2.42 16.70 -3.98
CA LEU A 245 1.21 15.93 -4.30
C LEU A 245 0.08 16.24 -3.32
N ASN A 246 0.33 16.16 -2.01
CA ASN A 246 -0.66 16.50 -0.98
C ASN A 246 -1.18 17.93 -1.17
N VAL A 247 -0.28 18.86 -1.51
CA VAL A 247 -0.64 20.24 -1.82
C VAL A 247 -1.54 20.31 -3.05
N LYS A 248 -1.31 19.53 -4.11
CA LYS A 248 -2.19 19.50 -5.29
C LYS A 248 -3.57 18.92 -4.96
N GLU A 249 -3.64 17.93 -4.07
CA GLU A 249 -4.87 17.20 -3.73
C GLU A 249 -5.77 17.91 -2.72
N ARG A 250 -5.30 18.98 -2.06
CA ARG A 250 -6.00 19.72 -0.98
C ARG A 250 -7.38 20.34 -1.31
N GLY A 251 -7.88 20.18 -2.53
CA GLY A 251 -9.14 20.77 -3.01
C GLY A 251 -9.17 22.31 -2.98
N LEU A 252 -10.32 22.91 -3.33
CA LEU A 252 -10.52 24.37 -3.37
C LEU A 252 -10.70 25.03 -1.98
N GLY A 253 -10.63 24.26 -0.88
CA GLY A 253 -10.90 24.75 0.48
C GLY A 253 -9.76 24.61 1.50
N GLY A 254 -8.71 23.83 1.22
CA GLY A 254 -7.58 23.62 2.14
C GLY A 254 -6.46 24.64 1.99
N SER A 255 -5.99 25.23 3.09
CA SER A 255 -4.84 26.13 3.02
C SER A 255 -3.54 25.35 2.78
N ARG A 256 -2.61 25.92 2.00
CA ARG A 256 -1.28 25.31 1.80
C ARG A 256 -0.54 25.12 3.13
N GLN A 257 -0.73 26.04 4.06
CA GLN A 257 -0.09 26.01 5.38
C GLN A 257 -0.57 24.82 6.22
N GLU A 258 -1.86 24.49 6.20
CA GLU A 258 -2.39 23.32 6.90
C GLU A 258 -1.81 22.02 6.33
N VAL A 259 -1.73 21.91 5.01
CA VAL A 259 -1.14 20.73 4.34
C VAL A 259 0.33 20.55 4.73
N VAL A 260 1.12 21.62 4.68
CA VAL A 260 2.53 21.58 5.09
C VAL A 260 2.64 21.18 6.57
N LYS A 261 1.81 21.75 7.44
CA LYS A 261 1.84 21.45 8.87
C LYS A 261 1.47 19.99 9.16
N ALA A 262 0.43 19.46 8.51
CA ALA A 262 0.03 18.06 8.63
C ALA A 262 1.16 17.13 8.13
N PHE A 263 1.73 17.44 6.96
CA PHE A 263 2.83 16.67 6.39
C PHE A 263 4.04 16.60 7.33
N VAL A 264 4.45 17.71 7.93
CA VAL A 264 5.57 17.71 8.88
C VAL A 264 5.23 16.98 10.17
N GLN A 265 3.98 16.98 10.63
CA GLN A 265 3.57 16.21 11.80
C GLN A 265 3.64 14.69 11.56
N GLU A 266 3.33 14.26 10.34
CA GLU A 266 3.33 12.86 9.91
C GLU A 266 4.73 12.36 9.52
N ASN A 267 5.58 13.23 8.95
CA ASN A 267 6.94 12.89 8.57
C ASN A 267 7.89 13.02 9.77
N ARG A 268 8.34 11.88 10.29
CA ARG A 268 9.18 11.81 11.49
C ARG A 268 10.50 12.57 11.35
N ALA A 269 11.20 12.43 10.22
CA ALA A 269 12.47 13.13 9.98
C ALA A 269 12.30 14.65 10.02
N LEU A 270 11.28 15.20 9.35
CA LEU A 270 11.00 16.64 9.34
C LEU A 270 10.56 17.14 10.72
N ARG A 271 9.76 16.36 11.45
CA ARG A 271 9.36 16.68 12.82
C ARG A 271 10.57 16.81 13.75
N GLU A 272 11.47 15.82 13.73
CA GLU A 272 12.69 15.82 14.53
C GLU A 272 13.61 16.99 14.16
N LEU A 273 13.72 17.31 12.87
CA LEU A 273 14.47 18.48 12.41
C LEU A 273 13.90 19.79 12.95
N MET A 274 12.58 19.97 12.94
CA MET A 274 11.92 21.16 13.51
C MET A 274 12.15 21.26 15.02
N GLU A 275 12.02 20.15 15.76
CA GLU A 275 12.25 20.12 17.20
C GLU A 275 13.70 20.48 17.56
N LYS A 276 14.66 20.00 16.75
CA LYS A 276 16.10 20.24 16.96
C LYS A 276 16.48 21.70 16.70
N HIS A 277 15.82 22.38 15.76
CA HIS A 277 16.16 23.74 15.36
C HIS A 277 15.27 24.83 15.98
N LYS A 278 14.30 24.47 16.84
CA LYS A 278 13.38 25.39 17.56
C LYS A 278 13.08 26.68 16.78
N VAL A 279 12.41 26.52 15.64
CA VAL A 279 11.68 27.61 14.97
C VAL A 279 10.27 27.67 15.54
#